data_AF-K7A816-F1
#
_entry.id   AF-K7A816-F1
#
_cell.length_a   1.000
_cell.length_b   1.000
_cell.length_c   1.000
_cell.angle_alpha   90.00
_cell.angle_beta   90.00
_cell.angle_gamma   90.00
#
_symmetry.space_group_name_H-M   'P 1'
#
loop_
_entity.id
_entity.type
_entity.pdbx_description
1 polymer ?
#
loop_
_entity_poly.entity_id
_entity_poly.type
_entity_poly.pdbx_seq_one_letter_code
_entity_poly.pdbx_strand_id
1 'polypeptide(L)'
;MSDIQDPLSQLWQGQTAEQPDIQAITKKWRWTKVKQHLYVCLDVLSVVIPFVLIWQYMDELDIVTKRIVLAILLLSVPFVVYLTWLRRFSLGWSSESTEKYIQQLQKQLANNSKIAFITKHSIWPVLVLIGIQYFALFYYDIFPIEKLIHKAVISSCIVAVVFIAIWIWADKRQKRFDKELLELNNLLDGTITNHHK
;
A
#
# COMPACT_ATOMS: atom_id res chain seq x y z
N MET A 1 -24.86 -36.91 50.19
CA MET A 1 -25.15 -36.79 48.74
C MET A 1 -23.83 -36.50 48.07
N SER A 2 -23.24 -37.51 47.44
CA SER A 2 -21.97 -37.37 46.73
C SER A 2 -22.22 -36.62 45.43
N ASP A 3 -21.65 -35.42 45.30
CA ASP A 3 -21.49 -34.75 44.01
C ASP A 3 -20.74 -35.71 43.09
N ILE A 4 -21.46 -36.35 42.17
CA ILE A 4 -20.86 -37.10 41.07
C ILE A 4 -20.31 -36.01 40.15
N GLN A 5 -19.07 -35.60 40.42
CA GLN A 5 -18.32 -34.72 39.54
C GLN A 5 -18.22 -35.43 38.18
N ASP A 6 -18.96 -34.91 37.20
CA ASP A 6 -19.03 -35.48 35.87
C ASP A 6 -17.61 -35.59 35.30
N PRO A 7 -17.08 -36.80 35.06
CA PRO A 7 -15.71 -36.98 34.60
C PRO A 7 -15.43 -36.28 33.26
N LEU A 8 -16.46 -36.02 32.45
CA LEU A 8 -16.36 -35.19 31.25
C LEU A 8 -16.05 -33.72 31.57
N SER A 9 -16.61 -33.17 32.66
CA SER A 9 -16.35 -31.78 33.08
C SER A 9 -14.89 -31.57 33.51
N GLN A 10 -14.30 -32.58 34.17
CA GLN A 10 -12.88 -32.56 34.55
C GLN A 10 -11.95 -32.68 33.33
N LEU A 11 -12.32 -33.51 32.35
CA LEU A 11 -11.57 -33.61 31.08
C LEU A 11 -11.63 -32.31 30.27
N TRP A 12 -12.78 -31.62 30.28
CA TRP A 12 -12.95 -30.31 29.63
C TRP A 12 -12.12 -29.22 30.31
N GLN A 13 -12.09 -29.20 31.64
CA GLN A 13 -11.27 -28.24 32.40
C GLN A 13 -9.77 -28.55 32.36
N GLY A 14 -9.40 -29.81 32.11
CA GLY A 14 -8.01 -30.26 31.96
C GLY A 14 -7.40 -30.01 30.59
N GLN A 15 -8.18 -29.55 29.60
CA GLN A 15 -7.63 -29.12 28.32
C GLN A 15 -6.86 -27.81 28.53
N THR A 16 -5.53 -27.89 28.47
CA THR A 16 -4.70 -26.70 28.32
C THR A 16 -5.03 -26.05 26.98
N ALA A 17 -5.96 -25.10 26.99
CA ALA A 17 -6.16 -24.21 25.86
C ALA A 17 -4.80 -23.55 25.56
N GLU A 18 -4.30 -23.72 24.33
CA GLU A 18 -3.10 -23.01 23.89
C GLU A 18 -3.32 -21.52 24.13
N GLN A 19 -2.62 -20.96 25.12
CA GLN A 19 -2.76 -19.54 25.40
C GLN A 19 -2.13 -18.78 24.24
N PRO A 20 -2.87 -17.84 23.61
CA PRO A 20 -2.33 -17.06 22.53
C PRO A 20 -1.10 -16.29 23.04
N ASP A 21 0.02 -16.39 22.32
CA ASP A 21 1.25 -15.66 22.63
C ASP A 21 1.02 -14.14 22.43
N ILE A 22 0.62 -13.49 23.51
CA ILE A 22 0.36 -12.04 23.56
C ILE A 22 1.61 -11.24 23.19
N GLN A 23 2.81 -11.74 23.49
CA GLN A 23 4.05 -11.04 23.19
C GLN A 23 4.32 -11.03 21.68
N ALA A 24 4.16 -12.18 21.02
CA ALA A 24 4.28 -12.28 19.57
C ALA A 24 3.24 -11.41 18.85
N ILE A 25 1.98 -11.43 19.31
CA ILE A 25 0.91 -10.60 18.74
C ILE A 25 1.22 -9.11 18.90
N THR A 26 1.63 -8.68 20.10
CA THR A 26 1.97 -7.28 20.37
C THR A 26 3.17 -6.82 19.55
N LYS A 27 4.19 -7.66 19.40
CA LYS A 27 5.37 -7.36 18.56
C LYS A 27 4.97 -7.21 17.10
N LYS A 28 4.18 -8.16 16.55
CA LYS A 28 3.68 -8.10 15.18
C LYS A 28 2.86 -6.83 14.95
N TRP A 29 2.02 -6.46 15.91
CA TRP A 29 1.21 -5.25 15.87
C TRP A 29 2.05 -3.97 15.80
N ARG A 30 3.06 -3.83 16.68
CA ARG A 30 3.99 -2.68 16.66
C ARG A 30 4.69 -2.55 15.31
N TRP A 31 5.19 -3.66 14.76
CA TRP A 31 5.83 -3.66 13.45
C TRP A 31 4.88 -3.27 12.32
N THR A 32 3.62 -3.69 12.38
CA THR A 32 2.60 -3.27 11.40
C THR A 32 2.38 -1.75 11.48
N LYS A 33 2.26 -1.18 12.68
CA LYS A 33 2.13 0.27 12.86
C LYS A 33 3.34 1.03 12.29
N VAL A 34 4.56 0.60 12.61
CA VAL A 34 5.79 1.23 12.11
C VAL A 34 5.85 1.17 10.58
N LYS A 35 5.54 0.02 9.98
CA LYS A 35 5.49 -0.13 8.51
C LYS A 35 4.50 0.85 7.86
N GLN A 36 3.34 1.04 8.48
CA GLN A 36 2.31 1.93 7.94
C GLN A 36 2.72 3.40 8.04
N HIS A 37 3.36 3.81 9.14
CA HIS A 37 3.95 5.15 9.24
C HIS A 37 5.05 5.35 8.21
N LEU A 38 5.94 4.36 8.04
CA LEU A 38 7.00 4.42 7.04
C LEU A 38 6.44 4.56 5.62
N TYR A 39 5.35 3.86 5.29
CA TYR A 39 4.70 4.03 3.98
C TYR A 39 4.16 5.44 3.76
N VAL A 40 3.53 6.03 4.78
CA VAL A 40 3.05 7.42 4.68
C VAL A 40 4.21 8.39 4.52
N CYS A 41 5.29 8.21 5.28
CA CYS A 41 6.50 9.01 5.10
C CYS A 41 7.06 8.89 3.69
N LEU A 42 7.11 7.66 3.12
CA LEU A 42 7.54 7.43 1.75
C LEU A 42 6.62 8.09 0.73
N ASP A 43 5.29 8.04 0.92
CA ASP A 43 4.35 8.70 0.01
C ASP A 43 4.54 10.22 0.02
N VAL A 44 4.77 10.83 1.19
CA VAL A 44 5.07 12.27 1.28
C VAL A 44 6.41 12.60 0.64
N LEU A 45 7.46 11.83 0.95
CA LEU A 45 8.79 12.00 0.36
C LEU A 45 8.77 11.87 -1.17
N SER A 46 7.87 11.05 -1.72
CA SER A 46 7.72 10.89 -3.16
C SER A 46 7.29 12.17 -3.89
N VAL A 47 6.73 13.15 -3.18
CA VAL A 47 6.36 14.47 -3.72
C VAL A 47 7.39 15.52 -3.33
N VAL A 48 7.86 15.50 -2.08
CA VAL A 48 8.82 16.48 -1.57
C VAL A 48 10.17 16.38 -2.29
N ILE A 49 10.69 15.16 -2.52
CA ILE A 49 11.99 14.99 -3.18
C ILE A 49 11.96 15.54 -4.61
N PRO A 50 11.02 15.15 -5.49
CA PRO A 50 10.92 15.76 -6.81
C PRO A 50 10.72 17.27 -6.74
N PHE A 51 9.88 17.78 -5.83
CA PHE A 51 9.68 19.22 -5.67
C PHE A 51 11.00 19.97 -5.40
N VAL A 52 11.81 19.48 -4.46
CA VAL A 52 13.12 20.09 -4.12
C VAL A 52 14.07 20.03 -5.31
N LEU A 53 14.12 18.90 -6.04
CA LEU A 53 14.96 18.78 -7.23
C LEU A 53 14.53 19.73 -8.34
N ILE A 54 13.22 19.85 -8.59
CA ILE A 54 12.68 20.78 -9.58
C ILE A 54 13.02 22.22 -9.21
N TRP A 55 12.87 22.57 -7.93
CA TRP A 55 13.19 23.90 -7.43
C TRP A 55 14.68 24.22 -7.62
N GLN A 56 15.57 23.30 -7.27
CA GLN A 56 17.02 23.49 -7.37
C GLN A 56 17.51 23.63 -8.81
N TYR A 57 16.96 22.85 -9.75
CA TYR A 57 17.37 22.83 -11.15
C TYR A 57 16.39 23.59 -12.06
N MET A 58 15.53 24.43 -11.49
CA MET A 58 14.45 25.06 -12.24
C MET A 58 14.99 25.89 -13.41
N ASP A 59 16.11 26.56 -13.25
CA ASP A 59 16.69 27.43 -14.28
C ASP A 59 17.33 26.66 -15.43
N GLU A 60 17.76 25.41 -15.19
CA GLU A 60 18.39 24.53 -16.19
C GLU A 60 17.36 23.77 -17.06
N LEU A 61 16.11 23.70 -16.62
CA LEU A 61 15.06 22.98 -17.35
C LEU A 61 14.50 23.83 -18.51
N ASP A 62 14.13 23.17 -19.60
CA ASP A 62 13.38 23.82 -20.68
C ASP A 62 11.93 24.12 -20.26
N ILE A 63 11.30 25.09 -20.93
CA ILE A 63 9.95 25.55 -20.59
C ILE A 63 8.88 24.45 -20.71
N VAL A 64 9.05 23.50 -21.64
CA VAL A 64 8.11 22.40 -21.87
C VAL A 64 8.20 21.42 -20.72
N THR A 65 9.40 20.99 -20.35
CA THR A 65 9.66 20.12 -19.21
C THR A 65 9.20 20.74 -17.90
N LYS A 66 9.45 22.03 -17.66
CA LYS A 66 8.95 22.74 -16.46
C LYS A 66 7.42 22.62 -16.33
N ARG A 67 6.68 22.87 -17.42
CA ARG A 67 5.21 22.83 -17.42
C ARG A 67 4.67 21.43 -17.16
N ILE A 68 5.23 20.42 -17.83
CA ILE A 68 4.77 19.03 -17.68
C ILE A 68 5.08 18.53 -16.26
N VAL A 69 6.28 18.78 -15.76
CA VAL A 69 6.69 18.35 -14.43
C VAL A 69 5.87 19.06 -13.35
N LEU A 70 5.56 20.35 -13.51
CA LEU A 70 4.68 21.08 -12.58
C LEU A 70 3.25 20.53 -12.61
N ALA A 71 2.72 20.15 -13.79
CA ALA A 71 1.42 19.50 -13.89
C ALA A 71 1.41 18.12 -13.20
N ILE A 72 2.47 17.33 -13.36
CA ILE A 72 2.64 16.05 -12.66
C ILE A 72 2.69 16.26 -11.15
N LEU A 73 3.42 17.28 -10.68
CA LEU A 73 3.51 17.60 -9.26
C LEU A 73 2.11 17.96 -8.70
N LEU A 74 1.36 18.83 -9.38
CA LEU A 74 0.01 19.20 -8.99
C LEU A 74 -0.95 18.00 -8.96
N LEU A 75 -0.78 17.04 -9.86
CA LEU A 75 -1.57 15.79 -9.87
C LEU A 75 -1.13 14.81 -8.77
N SER A 76 0.16 14.81 -8.40
CA SER A 76 0.71 13.90 -7.40
C SER A 76 0.22 14.22 -5.98
N VAL A 77 -0.02 15.49 -5.66
CA VAL A 77 -0.51 15.93 -4.35
C VAL A 77 -1.86 15.28 -3.97
N PRO A 78 -2.94 15.43 -4.75
CA PRO A 78 -4.22 14.79 -4.42
C PRO A 78 -4.12 13.26 -4.42
N PHE A 79 -3.23 12.69 -5.24
CA PHE A 79 -2.98 11.25 -5.25
C PHE A 79 -2.36 10.76 -3.93
N VAL A 80 -1.35 11.45 -3.40
CA VAL A 80 -0.74 11.14 -2.09
C VAL A 80 -1.73 11.37 -0.94
N VAL A 81 -2.55 12.41 -1.01
CA VAL A 81 -3.63 12.64 -0.04
C VAL A 81 -4.60 11.47 -0.04
N TYR A 82 -5.04 11.01 -1.22
CA TYR A 82 -5.93 9.85 -1.36
C TYR A 82 -5.29 8.55 -0.83
N LEU A 83 -4.02 8.30 -1.15
CA LEU A 83 -3.27 7.15 -0.64
C LEU A 83 -3.10 7.17 0.88
N THR A 84 -2.89 8.36 1.46
CA THR A 84 -2.82 8.55 2.91
C THR A 84 -4.18 8.34 3.56
N TRP A 85 -5.24 8.85 2.93
CA TRP A 85 -6.63 8.65 3.37
C TRP A 85 -7.04 7.18 3.40
N LEU A 86 -6.59 6.37 2.44
CA LEU A 86 -6.80 4.92 2.46
C LEU A 86 -6.08 4.24 3.64
N ARG A 87 -4.91 4.75 4.03
CA ARG A 87 -4.12 4.24 5.17
C ARG A 87 -4.59 4.71 6.54
N ARG A 88 -5.58 5.61 6.62
CA ARG A 88 -6.05 6.21 7.89
C ARG A 88 -6.41 5.19 8.97
N PHE A 89 -7.01 4.06 8.58
CA PHE A 89 -7.40 2.99 9.50
C PHE A 89 -6.19 2.30 10.17
N SER A 90 -4.98 2.54 9.65
CA SER A 90 -3.73 2.03 10.21
C SER A 90 -2.98 3.02 11.12
N LEU A 91 -3.35 4.32 11.13
CA LEU A 91 -2.53 5.40 11.72
C LEU A 91 -3.03 5.90 13.08
N GLY A 92 -4.34 5.93 13.34
CA GLY A 92 -4.92 6.54 14.56
C GLY A 92 -5.79 5.58 15.36
N TRP A 93 -5.19 4.59 16.01
CA TRP A 93 -5.92 3.43 16.50
C TRP A 93 -6.13 3.40 18.02
N SER A 94 -7.40 3.38 18.44
CA SER A 94 -7.92 2.94 19.74
C SER A 94 -9.17 2.09 19.49
N SER A 95 -9.17 0.84 19.94
CA SER A 95 -10.33 -0.05 19.86
C SER A 95 -10.92 -0.25 21.25
N GLU A 96 -12.12 0.27 21.47
CA GLU A 96 -12.86 0.08 22.74
C GLU A 96 -13.45 -1.34 22.86
N SER A 97 -13.64 -2.06 21.74
CA SER A 97 -14.21 -3.41 21.72
C SER A 97 -13.62 -4.31 20.63
N THR A 98 -13.68 -5.62 20.85
CA THR A 98 -13.22 -6.66 19.91
C THR A 98 -13.98 -6.64 18.58
N GLU A 99 -15.26 -6.30 18.58
CA GLU A 99 -16.03 -6.22 17.34
C GLU A 99 -15.60 -5.02 16.47
N LYS A 100 -15.38 -3.86 17.11
CA LYS A 100 -14.81 -2.69 16.43
C LYS A 100 -13.40 -2.98 15.89
N TYR A 101 -12.60 -3.78 16.62
CA TYR A 101 -11.29 -4.25 16.17
C TYR A 101 -11.40 -5.01 14.83
N ILE A 102 -12.27 -6.03 14.79
CA ILE A 102 -12.40 -6.91 13.64
C ILE A 102 -12.89 -6.14 12.40
N GLN A 103 -13.93 -5.31 12.56
CA GLN A 103 -14.46 -4.49 11.46
C GLN A 103 -13.39 -3.54 10.88
N GLN A 104 -12.54 -2.97 11.74
CA GLN A 104 -11.45 -2.10 11.29
C GLN A 104 -10.33 -2.88 10.62
N LEU A 105 -10.00 -4.07 11.11
CA LEU A 105 -9.01 -4.96 10.48
C LEU A 105 -9.45 -5.36 9.07
N GLN A 106 -10.72 -5.73 8.87
CA GLN A 106 -11.29 -6.01 7.55
C GLN A 106 -11.13 -4.79 6.61
N LYS A 107 -11.49 -3.59 7.08
CA LYS A 107 -11.33 -2.34 6.32
C LYS A 107 -9.86 -2.07 5.98
N GLN A 108 -8.95 -2.32 6.91
CA GLN A 108 -7.52 -2.15 6.71
C GLN A 108 -6.98 -3.09 5.63
N LEU A 109 -7.34 -4.38 5.68
CA LEU A 109 -6.93 -5.37 4.69
C LEU A 109 -7.49 -5.04 3.29
N ALA A 110 -8.78 -4.69 3.20
CA ALA A 110 -9.41 -4.28 1.95
C ALA A 110 -8.74 -3.04 1.33
N ASN A 111 -8.49 -2.01 2.15
CA ASN A 111 -7.82 -0.80 1.68
C ASN A 111 -6.36 -1.07 1.28
N ASN A 112 -5.65 -1.93 2.00
CA ASN A 112 -4.28 -2.30 1.64
C ASN A 112 -4.22 -3.08 0.32
N SER A 113 -5.20 -3.94 0.04
CA SER A 113 -5.35 -4.60 -1.26
C SER A 113 -5.62 -3.57 -2.35
N LYS A 114 -6.54 -2.63 -2.12
CA LYS A 114 -6.82 -1.52 -3.05
C LYS A 114 -5.58 -0.67 -3.35
N ILE A 115 -4.78 -0.34 -2.35
CA ILE A 115 -3.51 0.38 -2.53
C ILE A 115 -2.56 -0.44 -3.41
N ALA A 116 -2.41 -1.75 -3.14
CA ALA A 116 -1.54 -2.62 -3.93
C ALA A 116 -2.01 -2.70 -5.40
N PHE A 117 -3.32 -2.79 -5.64
CA PHE A 117 -3.90 -2.73 -6.97
C PHE A 117 -3.58 -1.41 -7.69
N ILE A 118 -3.75 -0.27 -7.00
CA ILE A 118 -3.42 1.06 -7.54
C ILE A 118 -1.93 1.14 -7.89
N THR A 119 -1.04 0.72 -6.97
CA THR A 119 0.42 0.73 -7.21
C THR A 119 0.82 -0.17 -8.38
N LYS A 120 0.15 -1.30 -8.58
CA LYS A 120 0.39 -2.19 -9.72
C LYS A 120 0.04 -1.51 -11.06
N HIS A 121 -1.06 -0.75 -11.09
CA HIS A 121 -1.57 -0.14 -12.33
C HIS A 121 -1.13 1.31 -12.54
N SER A 122 -0.45 1.94 -11.56
CA SER A 122 0.03 3.32 -11.69
C SER A 122 1.09 3.50 -12.77
N ILE A 123 1.67 2.42 -13.30
CA ILE A 123 2.63 2.48 -14.41
C ILE A 123 2.01 3.03 -15.70
N TRP A 124 0.75 2.70 -15.99
CA TRP A 124 0.11 3.02 -17.27
C TRP A 124 0.02 4.53 -17.49
N PRO A 125 -0.51 5.33 -16.54
CA PRO A 125 -0.50 6.78 -16.69
C PRO A 125 0.92 7.35 -16.73
N VAL A 126 1.89 6.75 -16.02
CA VAL A 126 3.30 7.20 -16.06
C VAL A 126 3.89 6.99 -17.46
N LEU A 127 3.67 5.84 -18.10
CA LEU A 127 4.13 5.59 -19.46
C LEU A 127 3.52 6.55 -20.47
N VAL A 128 2.22 6.85 -20.31
CA VAL A 128 1.53 7.86 -21.14
C VAL A 128 2.17 9.24 -20.96
N LEU A 129 2.42 9.66 -19.72
CA LEU A 129 3.06 10.95 -19.43
C LEU A 129 4.49 11.04 -19.99
N ILE A 130 5.26 9.96 -19.90
CA ILE A 130 6.60 9.87 -20.51
C ILE A 130 6.49 10.00 -22.04
N GLY A 131 5.54 9.30 -22.66
CA GLY A 131 5.29 9.41 -24.10
C GLY A 131 4.93 10.84 -24.52
N ILE A 132 4.03 11.49 -23.79
CA ILE A 132 3.64 12.90 -24.01
C ILE A 132 4.85 13.82 -23.86
N GLN A 133 5.68 13.63 -22.83
CA GLN A 133 6.89 14.42 -22.62
C GLN A 133 7.86 14.32 -23.80
N TYR A 134 8.21 13.12 -24.24
CA TYR A 134 9.14 12.94 -25.36
C TYR A 134 8.55 13.40 -26.69
N PHE A 135 7.25 13.20 -26.90
CA PHE A 135 6.55 13.75 -28.06
C PHE A 135 6.57 15.28 -28.07
N ALA A 136 6.33 15.92 -26.93
CA ALA A 136 6.39 17.37 -26.82
C ALA A 136 7.81 17.91 -27.09
N LEU A 137 8.84 17.27 -26.52
CA LEU A 137 10.23 17.64 -26.78
C LEU A 137 10.61 17.52 -28.27
N PHE A 138 10.09 16.50 -28.96
CA PHE A 138 10.26 16.34 -30.41
C PHE A 138 9.51 17.42 -31.20
N TYR A 139 8.23 17.66 -30.87
CA TYR A 139 7.38 18.61 -31.58
C TYR A 139 7.89 20.06 -31.50
N TYR A 140 8.43 20.44 -30.34
CA TYR A 140 9.00 21.78 -30.11
C TYR A 140 10.49 21.89 -30.48
N ASP A 141 11.09 20.84 -31.07
CA ASP A 141 12.50 20.79 -31.49
C ASP A 141 13.49 21.27 -30.40
N ILE A 142 13.22 20.88 -29.14
CA ILE A 142 14.01 21.34 -27.99
C ILE A 142 15.42 20.72 -28.00
N PHE A 143 15.55 19.50 -28.55
CA PHE A 143 16.79 18.75 -28.62
C PHE A 143 16.98 18.11 -29.99
N PRO A 144 18.23 17.96 -30.46
CA PRO A 144 18.51 17.18 -31.66
C PRO A 144 18.08 15.72 -31.48
N ILE A 145 17.59 15.11 -32.55
CA ILE A 145 16.91 13.81 -32.52
C ILE A 145 17.76 12.68 -31.91
N GLU A 146 19.08 12.69 -32.14
CA GLU A 146 20.00 11.70 -31.58
C GLU A 146 20.05 11.77 -30.04
N LYS A 147 20.12 12.98 -29.48
CA LYS A 147 20.12 13.20 -28.02
C LYS A 147 18.77 12.83 -27.42
N LEU A 148 17.68 13.12 -28.13
CA LEU A 148 16.32 12.76 -27.72
C LEU A 148 16.16 11.24 -27.63
N ILE A 149 16.54 10.51 -28.68
CA ILE A 149 16.46 9.04 -28.73
C ILE A 149 17.33 8.43 -27.62
N HIS A 150 18.56 8.90 -27.46
CA HIS A 150 19.45 8.40 -26.42
C HIS A 150 18.85 8.56 -25.02
N LYS A 151 18.31 9.75 -24.71
CA LYS A 151 17.63 10.01 -23.43
C LYS A 151 16.38 9.13 -23.25
N ALA A 152 15.57 8.97 -24.30
CA ALA A 152 14.36 8.16 -24.28
C ALA A 152 14.64 6.67 -24.05
N VAL A 153 15.71 6.14 -24.64
CA VAL A 153 16.13 4.75 -24.43
C VAL A 153 16.57 4.54 -22.99
N ILE A 154 17.44 5.41 -22.45
CA ILE A 154 17.92 5.31 -21.07
C ILE A 154 16.74 5.38 -20.09
N SER A 155 15.84 6.36 -20.24
CA SER A 155 14.67 6.48 -19.36
C SER A 155 13.77 5.25 -19.45
N SER A 156 13.57 4.69 -20.65
CA SER A 156 12.74 3.50 -20.86
C SER A 156 13.35 2.27 -20.20
N CYS A 157 14.67 2.09 -20.27
CA CYS A 157 15.37 1.01 -19.57
C CYS A 157 15.21 1.12 -18.05
N ILE A 158 15.39 2.32 -17.49
CA ILE A 158 15.21 2.55 -16.05
C ILE A 158 13.77 2.22 -15.63
N VAL A 159 12.79 2.73 -16.36
CA VAL A 159 11.38 2.50 -16.09
C VAL A 159 11.04 1.01 -16.18
N ALA A 160 11.55 0.30 -17.19
CA ALA A 160 11.30 -1.12 -17.35
C ALA A 160 11.80 -1.96 -16.16
N VAL A 161 13.04 -1.71 -15.71
CA VAL A 161 13.63 -2.43 -14.57
C VAL A 161 12.88 -2.14 -13.27
N VAL A 162 12.65 -0.85 -12.98
CA VAL A 162 11.93 -0.42 -11.77
C VAL A 162 10.50 -0.95 -11.77
N PHE A 163 9.85 -0.93 -12.94
CA PHE A 163 8.48 -1.40 -13.09
C PHE A 163 8.33 -2.89 -12.76
N ILE A 164 9.18 -3.75 -13.31
CA ILE A 164 9.12 -5.20 -13.04
C ILE A 164 9.21 -5.46 -11.54
N ALA A 165 10.14 -4.79 -10.85
CA ALA A 165 10.30 -4.92 -9.41
C ALA A 165 9.05 -4.47 -8.64
N ILE A 166 8.49 -3.31 -8.98
CA ILE A 166 7.28 -2.76 -8.35
C ILE A 166 6.08 -3.67 -8.60
N TRP A 167 5.90 -4.16 -9.83
CA TRP A 167 4.79 -5.03 -10.21
C TRP A 167 4.80 -6.33 -9.42
N ILE A 168 5.94 -7.03 -9.37
CA ILE A 168 6.08 -8.29 -8.62
C ILE A 168 5.78 -8.05 -7.14
N TRP A 169 6.32 -6.97 -6.57
CA TRP A 169 6.09 -6.61 -5.18
C TRP A 169 4.61 -6.30 -4.90
N ALA A 170 3.97 -5.49 -5.74
CA ALA A 170 2.58 -5.08 -5.60
C ALA A 170 1.62 -6.27 -5.78
N ASP A 171 1.87 -7.14 -6.76
CA ASP A 171 1.07 -8.34 -7.01
C ASP A 171 1.13 -9.32 -5.83
N LYS A 172 2.34 -9.59 -5.32
CA LYS A 172 2.53 -10.44 -4.12
C LYS A 172 1.84 -9.83 -2.89
N ARG A 173 1.91 -8.51 -2.74
CA ARG A 173 1.28 -7.77 -1.65
C ARG A 173 -0.24 -7.84 -1.73
N GLN A 174 -0.81 -7.65 -2.92
CA GLN A 174 -2.25 -7.74 -3.17
C GLN A 174 -2.77 -9.13 -2.80
N LYS A 175 -2.17 -10.18 -3.39
CA LYS A 175 -2.55 -11.59 -3.13
C LYS A 175 -2.49 -11.95 -1.64
N ARG A 176 -1.49 -11.47 -0.91
CA ARG A 176 -1.39 -11.70 0.54
C ARG A 176 -2.57 -11.08 1.28
N PHE A 177 -2.91 -9.82 1.01
CA PHE A 177 -4.00 -9.14 1.71
C PHE A 177 -5.38 -9.69 1.34
N ASP A 178 -5.58 -10.09 0.09
CA ASP A 178 -6.82 -10.75 -0.35
C ASP A 178 -6.98 -12.10 0.36
N LYS A 179 -5.89 -12.88 0.49
CA LYS A 179 -5.89 -14.14 1.24
C LYS A 179 -6.21 -13.92 2.72
N GLU A 180 -5.53 -12.98 3.39
CA GLU A 180 -5.76 -12.65 4.80
C GLU A 180 -7.20 -12.18 5.05
N LEU A 181 -7.79 -11.42 4.11
CA LEU A 181 -9.18 -10.96 4.20
C LEU A 181 -10.17 -12.11 4.03
N LEU A 182 -9.92 -13.01 3.08
CA LEU A 182 -10.75 -14.20 2.88
C LEU A 182 -10.72 -15.13 4.10
N GLU A 183 -9.53 -15.39 4.65
CA GLU A 183 -9.37 -16.18 5.88
C GLU A 183 -10.11 -15.56 7.05
N LEU A 184 -10.00 -14.23 7.24
CA LEU A 184 -10.72 -13.52 8.30
C LEU A 184 -12.24 -13.64 8.15
N ASN A 185 -12.77 -13.48 6.93
CA ASN A 185 -14.20 -13.62 6.68
C ASN A 185 -14.70 -15.03 6.93
N ASN A 186 -13.96 -16.05 6.47
CA ASN A 186 -14.30 -17.46 6.71
C ASN A 186 -14.34 -17.79 8.22
N LEU A 187 -13.40 -17.25 9.00
CA LEU A 187 -13.40 -17.41 10.46
C LEU A 187 -14.63 -16.76 11.11
N LEU A 188 -15.03 -15.59 10.63
CA LEU A 188 -16.23 -14.89 11.14
C LEU A 188 -17.51 -15.65 10.81
N ASP A 189 -17.68 -16.10 9.57
CA ASP A 189 -18.85 -16.87 9.13
C ASP A 189 -18.94 -18.23 9.84
N GLY A 190 -17.79 -18.88 10.08
CA GLY A 190 -17.69 -20.10 10.88
C GLY A 190 -18.00 -19.88 12.37
N THR A 191 -17.76 -18.68 12.90
CA THR A 191 -18.10 -18.33 14.29
C THR A 191 -19.60 -18.01 14.43
N ILE A 192 -20.19 -17.34 13.43
CA ILE A 192 -21.62 -17.00 13.39
C ILE A 192 -22.49 -18.27 13.26
N THR A 193 -22.05 -19.26 12.47
CA THR A 193 -22.79 -20.53 12.30
C THR A 193 -22.75 -21.44 13.53
N ASN A 194 -21.70 -21.37 14.36
CA ASN A 194 -21.59 -22.14 15.60
C ASN A 194 -22.36 -21.51 16.79
N HIS A 195 -22.66 -20.22 16.76
CA HIS A 195 -23.47 -19.55 17.79
C HIS A 195 -25.00 -19.67 17.60
N HIS A 196 -25.45 -20.21 16.46
CA HIS A 196 -26.87 -20.43 16.15
C HIS A 196 -27.33 -21.91 16.25
N LYS A 197 -26.47 -22.80 16.75
CA LYS A 197 -26.82 -24.16 17.17
C LYS A 197 -26.74 -24.28 18.68
#